data_AF-A0A661GCG9-F1
#
_entry.id   AF-A0A661GCG9-F1
#
_cell.length_a   1.000
_cell.length_b   1.000
_cell.length_c   1.000
_cell.angle_alpha   90.00
_cell.angle_beta   90.00
_cell.angle_gamma   90.00
#
_symmetry.space_group_name_H-M   'P 1'
#
loop_
_entity.id
_entity.type
_entity.pdbx_description
1 polymer ?
#
loop_
_entity_poly.entity_id
_entity_poly.type
_entity_poly.pdbx_seq_one_letter_code
_entity_poly.pdbx_strand_id
1 'polypeptide(L)'
;MVIPVKAGEIPGLPPALLPLIDRDFALNFSNDFLGRGGSVDDFRTQQIILTAKINDRWFAVVDHSILTLTDSPAPGRVDQLSGSLGYHLLNNTSAGGVDRFTVGGGFRSVGEFAGERMQNGFHRLIGSNIDSLSYVDTRTTDATGWFEAQRYRQLRSFDNWTTGYWLRAASLLTTDGQWDSTAGAFAVAKRNSIDVWLGLRHDWRSGYDADNVQVETARAEDDTAVVIGVRFGALMLETVQQLNNDASYGQLSLVSSGFRSTNTHIDIPRLGFEFNFLVPDVHVQLVGKLRTSWFTRKDSKWRESALLDIRYGEPQYKSDDSLFIRSQQVTAGMEWERPLTDGASWLSFYGSVGAGWRGEQLHRSTSTINEQTGTVGSAVVTAATGLRFFAATLGQRWNYRIQLGLNAWVPLDEANVQLGGEQFSLQESAVGIALGMTFDYD
;
A
#
# COMPACT_ATOMS: atom_id res chain seq x y z
N MET A 1 -0.54 7.78 -32.75
CA MET A 1 0.08 8.33 -31.53
C MET A 1 -0.76 7.80 -30.39
N VAL A 2 -0.27 6.77 -29.70
CA VAL A 2 -0.98 6.13 -28.59
C VAL A 2 -0.61 6.96 -27.37
N ILE A 3 -1.58 7.67 -26.79
CA ILE A 3 -1.38 8.45 -25.57
C ILE A 3 -1.70 7.48 -24.41
N PRO A 4 -0.75 7.15 -23.52
CA PRO A 4 -0.95 6.09 -22.54
C PRO A 4 -1.30 6.66 -21.16
N VAL A 5 -2.55 6.64 -20.65
CA VAL A 5 -2.75 7.25 -19.30
C VAL A 5 -3.89 6.77 -18.42
N LYS A 6 -3.55 6.23 -17.24
CA LYS A 6 -4.35 5.41 -16.30
C LYS A 6 -4.90 6.23 -15.12
N ALA A 7 -6.01 5.80 -14.51
CA ALA A 7 -6.72 6.54 -13.45
C ALA A 7 -6.42 6.08 -12.01
N GLY A 8 -5.90 6.97 -11.16
CA GLY A 8 -5.74 6.79 -9.72
C GLY A 8 -6.96 7.19 -8.86
N GLU A 9 -6.90 6.95 -7.55
CA GLU A 9 -7.81 7.55 -6.57
C GLU A 9 -7.34 8.97 -6.20
N ILE A 10 -8.27 9.81 -5.75
CA ILE A 10 -7.94 11.20 -5.35
C ILE A 10 -7.05 11.16 -4.10
N PRO A 11 -5.81 11.72 -4.16
CA PRO A 11 -4.90 11.76 -3.03
C PRO A 11 -5.52 12.43 -1.80
N GLY A 12 -5.46 11.75 -0.66
CA GLY A 12 -6.01 12.24 0.61
C GLY A 12 -7.49 11.91 0.85
N LEU A 13 -8.16 11.21 -0.07
CA LEU A 13 -9.48 10.62 0.17
C LEU A 13 -9.39 9.14 0.51
N PRO A 14 -10.36 8.59 1.28
CA PRO A 14 -10.48 7.14 1.38
C PRO A 14 -10.81 6.55 -0.01
N PRO A 15 -10.19 5.42 -0.37
CA PRO A 15 -10.38 4.84 -1.70
C PRO A 15 -11.80 4.31 -1.89
N ALA A 16 -12.27 4.34 -3.14
CA ALA A 16 -13.61 3.93 -3.53
C ALA A 16 -13.85 2.44 -3.26
N LEU A 17 -14.49 2.12 -2.14
CA LEU A 17 -14.64 0.72 -1.74
C LEU A 17 -16.07 0.46 -1.31
N LEU A 18 -16.56 -0.74 -1.61
CA LEU A 18 -17.95 -1.13 -1.38
C LEU A 18 -18.36 -0.74 0.05
N PRO A 19 -19.39 0.12 0.22
CA PRO A 19 -19.72 0.78 1.50
C PRO A 19 -20.27 -0.18 2.57
N LEU A 20 -20.33 -1.46 2.24
CA LEU A 20 -20.86 -2.54 3.07
C LEU A 20 -19.84 -3.11 4.03
N ILE A 21 -18.60 -2.70 3.87
CA ILE A 21 -17.50 -3.10 4.73
C ILE A 21 -17.27 -1.95 5.70
N ASP A 22 -17.64 -2.14 6.96
CA ASP A 22 -17.10 -1.29 8.02
C ASP A 22 -15.65 -1.71 8.21
N ARG A 23 -14.74 -0.78 7.94
CA ARG A 23 -13.31 -1.04 7.94
C ARG A 23 -12.69 -0.42 9.15
N ASP A 24 -12.01 -1.24 9.93
CA ASP A 24 -11.16 -0.71 10.98
C ASP A 24 -9.78 -0.33 10.41
N PHE A 25 -9.30 -1.07 9.41
CA PHE A 25 -8.07 -0.75 8.68
C PHE A 25 -8.13 -1.21 7.22
N ALA A 26 -7.51 -0.44 6.32
CA ALA A 26 -7.26 -0.87 4.94
C ALA A 26 -5.91 -0.37 4.43
N LEU A 27 -5.25 -1.25 3.69
CA LEU A 27 -4.09 -0.96 2.85
C LEU A 27 -4.51 -1.13 1.40
N ASN A 28 -4.31 -0.09 0.59
CA ASN A 28 -4.61 -0.10 -0.83
C ASN A 28 -3.31 0.14 -1.55
N PHE A 29 -2.95 -0.80 -2.40
CA PHE A 29 -1.82 -0.71 -3.28
C PHE A 29 -2.36 -0.69 -4.69
N SER A 30 -2.05 0.39 -5.37
CA SER A 30 -2.62 0.65 -6.66
C SER A 30 -1.49 0.99 -7.61
N ASN A 31 -1.49 0.32 -8.74
CA ASN A 31 -0.37 0.37 -9.66
C ASN A 31 -0.81 0.10 -11.09
N ASP A 32 -0.05 0.69 -11.97
CA ASP A 32 -0.24 0.72 -13.39
C ASP A 32 0.08 -0.64 -14.08
N PHE A 33 0.95 -1.49 -13.50
CA PHE A 33 1.21 -2.86 -13.96
C PHE A 33 0.11 -3.85 -13.58
N LEU A 34 -0.73 -3.51 -12.59
CA LEU A 34 -1.89 -4.31 -12.19
C LEU A 34 -3.07 -4.16 -13.17
N GLY A 35 -2.96 -3.23 -14.14
CA GLY A 35 -3.89 -3.09 -15.26
C GLY A 35 -3.77 -4.21 -16.31
N ARG A 36 -4.55 -4.12 -17.39
CA ARG A 36 -4.58 -5.11 -18.48
C ARG A 36 -3.39 -5.05 -19.44
N GLY A 37 -2.35 -4.26 -19.13
CA GLY A 37 -1.20 -3.97 -20.00
C GLY A 37 -1.34 -2.63 -20.75
N GLY A 38 -0.21 -2.03 -21.10
CA GLY A 38 -0.02 -0.66 -21.65
C GLY A 38 1.41 -0.19 -21.35
N SER A 39 1.85 1.01 -21.79
CA SER A 39 3.15 1.51 -21.27
C SER A 39 3.08 1.57 -19.75
N VAL A 40 4.17 1.12 -19.14
CA VAL A 40 4.42 1.19 -17.71
C VAL A 40 5.16 2.52 -17.52
N ASP A 41 4.85 3.29 -16.48
CA ASP A 41 5.61 4.46 -16.03
C ASP A 41 5.26 5.87 -16.53
N ASP A 42 3.98 6.17 -16.80
CA ASP A 42 3.52 7.55 -16.96
C ASP A 42 2.32 7.89 -16.07
N PHE A 43 2.25 9.16 -15.67
CA PHE A 43 1.24 9.77 -14.82
C PHE A 43 1.25 9.14 -13.43
N ARG A 44 0.11 8.73 -12.86
CA ARG A 44 0.11 8.06 -11.55
C ARG A 44 0.54 6.60 -11.70
N THR A 45 1.83 6.35 -11.49
CA THR A 45 2.45 5.02 -11.65
C THR A 45 2.19 4.11 -10.46
N GLN A 46 2.24 4.68 -9.26
CA GLN A 46 1.99 3.97 -8.02
C GLN A 46 1.24 4.84 -7.03
N GLN A 47 0.36 4.21 -6.26
CA GLN A 47 -0.34 4.84 -5.16
C GLN A 47 -0.52 3.85 -4.01
N ILE A 48 -0.20 4.29 -2.80
CA ILE A 48 -0.38 3.54 -1.56
C ILE A 48 -1.27 4.35 -0.64
N ILE A 49 -2.43 3.81 -0.29
CA ILE A 49 -3.37 4.46 0.64
C ILE A 49 -3.60 3.59 1.86
N LEU A 50 -3.30 4.16 3.02
CA LEU A 50 -3.63 3.63 4.34
C LEU A 50 -4.89 4.33 4.85
N THR A 51 -5.87 3.55 5.29
CA THR A 51 -7.05 4.07 5.98
C THR A 51 -7.20 3.38 7.33
N ALA A 52 -7.34 4.15 8.40
CA ALA A 52 -7.51 3.63 9.75
C ALA A 52 -8.70 4.28 10.44
N LYS A 53 -9.62 3.47 10.94
CA LYS A 53 -10.72 3.93 11.78
C LYS A 53 -10.19 4.28 13.16
N ILE A 54 -10.56 5.46 13.65
CA ILE A 54 -10.25 5.92 15.00
C ILE A 54 -11.41 5.55 15.93
N ASN A 55 -12.64 5.75 15.48
CA ASN A 55 -13.87 5.33 16.14
C ASN A 55 -15.04 5.26 15.13
N ASP A 56 -16.27 5.06 15.58
CA ASP A 56 -17.44 4.92 14.70
C ASP A 56 -17.78 6.15 13.84
N ARG A 57 -17.15 7.31 14.09
CA ARG A 57 -17.34 8.53 13.32
C ARG A 57 -16.08 9.05 12.64
N TRP A 58 -14.91 8.77 13.20
CA TRP A 58 -13.64 9.33 12.75
C TRP A 58 -12.73 8.28 12.14
N PHE A 59 -12.05 8.65 11.07
CA PHE A 59 -10.97 7.88 10.47
C PHE A 59 -9.85 8.80 9.95
N ALA A 60 -8.68 8.21 9.73
CA ALA A 60 -7.53 8.87 9.14
C ALA A 60 -7.17 8.20 7.81
N VAL A 61 -6.64 9.00 6.88
CA VAL A 61 -6.09 8.54 5.61
C VAL A 61 -4.67 9.07 5.46
N VAL A 62 -3.76 8.21 5.02
CA VAL A 62 -2.43 8.59 4.54
C VAL A 62 -2.28 8.03 3.14
N ASP A 63 -1.86 8.86 2.20
CA ASP A 63 -1.66 8.52 0.80
C ASP A 63 -0.25 8.92 0.38
N HIS A 64 0.42 8.03 -0.35
CA HIS A 64 1.64 8.34 -1.08
C HIS A 64 1.43 7.93 -2.54
N SER A 65 1.63 8.87 -3.45
CA SER A 65 1.51 8.66 -4.89
C SER A 65 2.79 9.09 -5.59
N ILE A 66 3.17 8.34 -6.63
CA ILE A 66 4.29 8.65 -7.51
C ILE A 66 3.71 9.06 -8.85
N LEU A 67 4.08 10.25 -9.31
CA LEU A 67 3.70 10.78 -10.62
C LEU A 67 4.93 10.89 -11.52
N THR A 68 4.84 10.41 -12.75
CA THR A 68 5.91 10.51 -13.76
C THR A 68 5.37 11.06 -15.06
N LEU A 69 6.26 11.59 -15.89
CA LEU A 69 5.98 11.99 -17.25
C LEU A 69 7.25 11.76 -18.08
N THR A 70 7.24 10.77 -18.96
CA THR A 70 8.38 10.33 -19.78
C THR A 70 8.29 10.89 -21.19
N ASP A 71 7.13 10.75 -21.84
CA ASP A 71 6.89 11.15 -23.24
C ASP A 71 6.49 12.64 -23.35
N SER A 72 7.37 13.54 -22.91
CA SER A 72 7.13 14.99 -22.94
C SER A 72 8.39 15.80 -23.28
N PRO A 73 8.28 17.01 -23.87
CA PRO A 73 9.43 17.92 -24.03
C PRO A 73 10.08 18.34 -22.70
N ALA A 74 9.36 18.21 -21.59
CA ALA A 74 9.84 18.44 -20.24
C ALA A 74 9.44 17.23 -19.36
N PRO A 75 10.15 16.11 -19.46
CA PRO A 75 9.87 14.93 -18.67
C PRO A 75 10.27 15.18 -17.20
N GLY A 76 9.64 14.45 -16.29
CA GLY A 76 9.94 14.61 -14.87
C GLY A 76 9.15 13.69 -13.96
N ARG A 77 9.47 13.77 -12.67
CA ARG A 77 8.83 13.03 -11.59
C ARG A 77 8.38 13.99 -10.50
N VAL A 78 7.29 13.65 -9.83
CA VAL A 78 6.90 14.27 -8.58
C VAL A 78 6.16 13.28 -7.69
N ASP A 79 6.38 13.37 -6.38
CA ASP A 79 5.64 12.57 -5.42
C ASP A 79 4.57 13.44 -4.75
N GLN A 80 3.44 12.81 -4.42
CA GLN A 80 2.39 13.41 -3.60
C GLN A 80 2.28 12.63 -2.29
N LEU A 81 2.36 13.34 -1.17
CA LEU A 81 2.12 12.79 0.17
C LEU A 81 0.94 13.53 0.79
N SER A 82 -0.13 12.80 1.10
CA SER A 82 -1.33 13.39 1.71
C SER A 82 -1.65 12.74 3.05
N GLY A 83 -2.14 13.54 3.99
CA GLY A 83 -2.68 13.09 5.26
C GLY A 83 -3.99 13.79 5.56
N SER A 84 -5.05 13.05 5.90
CA SER A 84 -6.37 13.63 6.15
C SER A 84 -7.13 12.94 7.29
N LEU A 85 -8.08 13.67 7.87
CA LEU A 85 -9.06 13.18 8.82
C LEU A 85 -10.47 13.29 8.22
N GLY A 86 -11.24 12.22 8.32
CA GLY A 86 -12.62 12.15 7.90
C GLY A 86 -13.58 11.98 9.07
N TYR A 87 -14.74 12.63 8.97
CA TYR A 87 -15.84 12.54 9.92
C TYR A 87 -17.15 12.16 9.23
N HIS A 88 -17.77 11.07 9.67
CA HIS A 88 -19.08 10.66 9.20
C HIS A 88 -20.18 11.56 9.79
N LEU A 89 -20.72 12.47 8.99
CA LEU A 89 -21.91 13.26 9.30
C LEU A 89 -23.18 12.40 9.27
N LEU A 90 -23.23 11.46 8.32
CA LEU A 90 -24.27 10.44 8.21
C LEU A 90 -23.62 9.07 8.06
N ASN A 91 -24.08 8.10 8.83
CA ASN A 91 -23.65 6.70 8.71
C ASN A 91 -24.83 5.78 9.05
N ASN A 92 -25.76 5.66 8.11
CA ASN A 92 -26.93 4.81 8.26
C ASN A 92 -26.66 3.46 7.57
N THR A 93 -26.51 2.41 8.36
CA THR A 93 -26.31 1.05 7.88
C THR A 93 -27.50 0.18 8.28
N SER A 94 -28.02 -0.57 7.32
CA SER A 94 -29.13 -1.53 7.48
C SER A 94 -28.84 -2.80 6.70
N ALA A 95 -29.61 -3.87 6.95
CA ALA A 95 -29.44 -5.14 6.25
C ALA A 95 -29.50 -5.00 4.71
N GLY A 96 -30.30 -4.06 4.19
CA GLY A 96 -30.51 -3.85 2.76
C GLY A 96 -29.88 -2.58 2.19
N GLY A 97 -29.09 -1.81 2.96
CA GLY A 97 -28.63 -0.52 2.47
C GLY A 97 -27.66 0.23 3.37
N VAL A 98 -26.86 1.08 2.73
CA VAL A 98 -25.95 2.03 3.38
C VAL A 98 -26.21 3.42 2.82
N ASP A 99 -26.34 4.43 3.68
CA ASP A 99 -26.21 5.84 3.33
C ASP A 99 -25.10 6.44 4.19
N ARG A 100 -24.08 7.00 3.54
CA ARG A 100 -22.95 7.60 4.21
C ARG A 100 -22.65 8.96 3.62
N PHE A 101 -22.45 9.93 4.49
CA PHE A 101 -21.95 11.25 4.11
C PHE A 101 -20.81 11.60 5.06
N THR A 102 -19.66 11.87 4.48
CA THR A 102 -18.41 12.14 5.18
C THR A 102 -17.90 13.49 4.74
N VAL A 103 -17.36 14.24 5.67
CA VAL A 103 -16.55 15.44 5.38
C VAL A 103 -15.21 15.29 6.04
N GLY A 104 -14.21 15.97 5.51
CA GLY A 104 -12.90 15.94 6.10
C GLY A 104 -12.01 17.06 5.61
N GLY A 105 -10.80 17.05 6.15
CA GLY A 105 -9.76 17.96 5.75
C GLY A 105 -8.40 17.40 6.11
N GLY A 106 -7.37 18.00 5.55
CA GLY A 106 -6.02 17.49 5.69
C GLY A 106 -5.00 18.38 5.01
N PHE A 107 -3.89 17.77 4.62
CA PHE A 107 -2.84 18.42 3.86
C PHE A 107 -2.39 17.50 2.73
N ARG A 108 -2.02 18.10 1.60
CA ARG A 108 -1.37 17.45 0.46
C ARG A 108 -0.06 18.16 0.23
N SER A 109 1.04 17.43 0.22
CA SER A 109 2.35 17.96 -0.11
C SER A 109 2.85 17.31 -1.39
N VAL A 110 3.53 18.11 -2.20
CA VAL A 110 4.11 17.74 -3.49
C VAL A 110 5.62 17.93 -3.38
N GLY A 111 6.41 16.96 -3.84
CA GLY A 111 7.87 17.05 -3.78
C GLY A 111 8.60 15.72 -4.00
N GLU A 112 9.73 15.55 -3.31
CA GLU A 112 10.56 14.35 -3.34
C GLU A 112 10.34 13.56 -2.04
N PHE A 113 9.48 12.55 -2.09
CA PHE A 113 9.12 11.66 -0.98
C PHE A 113 9.58 10.22 -1.24
N ALA A 114 10.79 10.09 -1.81
CA ALA A 114 11.46 8.83 -2.10
C ALA A 114 10.73 7.93 -3.12
N GLY A 115 9.83 8.47 -3.93
CA GLY A 115 9.09 7.73 -4.97
C GLY A 115 10.01 7.06 -5.98
N GLU A 116 11.06 7.75 -6.42
CA GLU A 116 12.11 7.18 -7.26
C GLU A 116 12.67 5.87 -6.70
N ARG A 117 13.12 5.87 -5.44
CA ARG A 117 13.70 4.68 -4.80
C ARG A 117 12.69 3.55 -4.70
N MET A 118 11.43 3.88 -4.42
CA MET A 118 10.34 2.90 -4.34
C MET A 118 10.00 2.31 -5.71
N GLN A 119 9.84 3.14 -6.74
CA GLN A 119 9.54 2.74 -8.11
C GLN A 119 10.68 1.89 -8.67
N ASN A 120 11.92 2.41 -8.63
CA ASN A 120 13.09 1.73 -9.17
C ASN A 120 13.37 0.41 -8.45
N GLY A 121 13.27 0.40 -7.12
CA GLY A 121 13.41 -0.83 -6.32
C GLY A 121 12.34 -1.87 -6.67
N PHE A 122 11.09 -1.45 -6.91
CA PHE A 122 10.03 -2.35 -7.35
C PHE A 122 10.29 -2.88 -8.77
N HIS A 123 10.71 -2.03 -9.71
CA HIS A 123 11.04 -2.44 -11.07
C HIS A 123 12.15 -3.47 -11.11
N ARG A 124 13.21 -3.28 -10.31
CA ARG A 124 14.26 -4.30 -10.15
C ARG A 124 13.74 -5.63 -9.64
N LEU A 125 12.83 -5.59 -8.65
CA LEU A 125 12.27 -6.80 -8.06
C LEU A 125 11.49 -7.64 -9.08
N ILE A 126 10.75 -7.00 -9.99
CA ILE A 126 9.92 -7.68 -11.01
C ILE A 126 10.59 -7.78 -12.39
N GLY A 127 11.79 -7.24 -12.56
CA GLY A 127 12.50 -7.21 -13.83
C GLY A 127 11.89 -6.25 -14.87
N SER A 128 11.30 -5.15 -14.43
CA SER A 128 10.80 -4.06 -15.30
C SER A 128 11.92 -3.09 -15.69
N ASN A 129 11.68 -2.30 -16.74
CA ASN A 129 12.56 -1.22 -17.15
C ASN A 129 12.57 -0.09 -16.10
N ILE A 130 13.66 0.68 -16.05
CA ILE A 130 13.80 1.84 -15.17
C ILE A 130 14.04 3.04 -16.04
N ASP A 131 13.15 4.03 -15.94
CA ASP A 131 13.33 5.32 -16.58
C ASP A 131 13.93 6.32 -15.58
N SER A 132 15.05 6.92 -16.02
CA SER A 132 15.72 7.99 -15.30
C SER A 132 14.94 9.29 -15.51
N LEU A 133 14.25 9.73 -14.46
CA LEU A 133 13.46 10.95 -14.46
C LEU A 133 13.90 11.84 -13.30
N SER A 134 14.29 13.06 -13.63
CA SER A 134 14.58 14.08 -12.62
C SER A 134 13.30 14.52 -11.91
N TYR A 135 13.39 14.80 -10.61
CA TYR A 135 12.31 15.48 -9.91
C TYR A 135 12.13 16.89 -10.46
N VAL A 136 10.88 17.29 -10.67
CA VAL A 136 10.55 18.69 -10.96
C VAL A 136 10.76 19.54 -9.70
N ASP A 137 11.15 20.80 -9.88
CA ASP A 137 11.37 21.75 -8.77
C ASP A 137 10.04 22.33 -8.24
N THR A 138 9.09 21.46 -7.95
CA THR A 138 7.79 21.82 -7.36
C THR A 138 7.72 21.29 -5.95
N ARG A 139 7.61 22.21 -4.99
CA ARG A 139 7.47 21.91 -3.57
C ARG A 139 6.36 22.75 -2.98
N THR A 140 5.21 22.13 -2.78
CA THR A 140 4.03 22.80 -2.20
C THR A 140 3.46 21.98 -1.05
N THR A 141 2.73 22.64 -0.18
CA THR A 141 1.92 21.99 0.86
C THR A 141 0.65 22.78 1.00
N ASP A 142 -0.46 22.13 0.68
CA ASP A 142 -1.76 22.74 0.61
C ASP A 142 -2.69 22.11 1.64
N ALA A 143 -3.47 22.95 2.31
CA ALA A 143 -4.56 22.45 3.13
C ALA A 143 -5.69 21.96 2.21
N THR A 144 -6.30 20.84 2.56
CA THR A 144 -7.37 20.23 1.79
C THR A 144 -8.68 20.22 2.57
N GLY A 145 -9.77 20.40 1.84
CA GLY A 145 -11.14 20.23 2.34
C GLY A 145 -11.90 19.34 1.39
N TRP A 146 -12.66 18.38 1.92
CA TRP A 146 -13.32 17.40 1.08
C TRP A 146 -14.61 16.85 1.67
N PHE A 147 -15.41 16.24 0.78
CA PHE A 147 -16.57 15.46 1.16
C PHE A 147 -16.69 14.19 0.31
N GLU A 148 -17.41 13.22 0.85
CA GLU A 148 -17.80 11.99 0.16
C GLU A 148 -19.23 11.60 0.52
N ALA A 149 -20.02 11.28 -0.49
CA ALA A 149 -21.35 10.71 -0.37
C ALA A 149 -21.38 9.31 -0.98
N GLN A 150 -21.93 8.34 -0.25
CA GLN A 150 -22.09 6.98 -0.73
C GLN A 150 -23.51 6.48 -0.44
N ARG A 151 -24.07 5.74 -1.39
CA ARG A 151 -25.35 5.06 -1.23
C ARG A 151 -25.30 3.66 -1.80
N TYR A 152 -25.61 2.67 -0.99
CA TYR A 152 -25.86 1.30 -1.45
C TYR A 152 -27.30 0.90 -1.15
N ARG A 153 -27.93 0.20 -2.08
CA ARG A 153 -29.23 -0.44 -1.87
C ARG A 153 -29.28 -1.82 -2.52
N GLN A 154 -29.73 -2.79 -1.73
CA GLN A 154 -30.15 -4.08 -2.22
C GLN A 154 -31.46 -3.94 -3.01
N LEU A 155 -31.54 -4.65 -4.13
CA LEU A 155 -32.71 -4.67 -5.01
C LEU A 155 -33.43 -6.02 -4.94
N ARG A 156 -32.68 -7.12 -5.12
CA ARG A 156 -33.25 -8.47 -5.21
C ARG A 156 -32.30 -9.50 -4.62
N SER A 157 -32.84 -10.66 -4.28
CA SER A 157 -32.07 -11.85 -3.94
C SER A 157 -32.56 -13.03 -4.78
N PHE A 158 -31.63 -13.81 -5.36
CA PHE A 158 -31.92 -15.00 -6.17
C PHE A 158 -30.78 -16.02 -6.00
N ASP A 159 -31.07 -17.31 -5.85
CA ASP A 159 -30.06 -18.39 -5.73
C ASP A 159 -28.87 -18.07 -4.78
N ASN A 160 -29.17 -17.57 -3.58
CA ASN A 160 -28.19 -17.11 -2.57
C ASN A 160 -27.31 -15.92 -2.99
N TRP A 161 -27.58 -15.33 -4.15
CA TRP A 161 -27.05 -14.04 -4.55
C TRP A 161 -27.94 -12.92 -4.05
N THR A 162 -27.33 -11.82 -3.64
CA THR A 162 -27.98 -10.56 -3.35
C THR A 162 -27.45 -9.51 -4.31
N THR A 163 -28.34 -8.89 -5.08
CA THR A 163 -27.99 -7.83 -6.03
C THR A 163 -28.48 -6.48 -5.57
N GLY A 164 -27.80 -5.44 -6.02
CA GLY A 164 -28.09 -4.06 -5.67
C GLY A 164 -27.35 -3.07 -6.54
N TYR A 165 -27.41 -1.81 -6.14
CA TYR A 165 -26.60 -0.75 -6.73
C TYR A 165 -25.78 -0.02 -5.66
N TRP A 166 -24.67 0.56 -6.09
CA TRP A 166 -23.83 1.45 -5.31
C TRP A 166 -23.60 2.74 -6.10
N LEU A 167 -23.85 3.87 -5.45
CA LEU A 167 -23.55 5.21 -5.95
C LEU A 167 -22.48 5.84 -5.04
N ARG A 168 -21.53 6.55 -5.64
CA ARG A 168 -20.50 7.34 -4.95
C ARG A 168 -20.36 8.70 -5.61
N ALA A 169 -20.14 9.72 -4.81
CA ALA A 169 -19.63 11.01 -5.26
C ALA A 169 -18.64 11.54 -4.23
N ALA A 170 -17.50 12.07 -4.65
CA ALA A 170 -16.55 12.72 -3.76
C ALA A 170 -15.93 13.94 -4.43
N SER A 171 -15.49 14.89 -3.62
CA SER A 171 -14.84 16.11 -4.09
C SER A 171 -13.82 16.58 -3.06
N LEU A 172 -12.67 17.04 -3.53
CA LEU A 172 -11.58 17.59 -2.75
C LEU A 172 -11.12 18.91 -3.38
N LEU A 173 -10.90 19.89 -2.51
CA LEU A 173 -10.40 21.21 -2.85
C LEU A 173 -9.13 21.48 -2.04
N THR A 174 -8.18 22.18 -2.64
CA THR A 174 -6.94 22.60 -1.99
C THR A 174 -6.84 24.13 -1.90
N THR A 175 -5.94 24.63 -1.05
CA THR A 175 -5.71 26.07 -0.88
C THR A 175 -5.05 26.76 -2.07
N ASP A 176 -4.30 26.04 -2.89
CA ASP A 176 -3.70 26.52 -4.15
C ASP A 176 -4.69 26.50 -5.33
N GLY A 177 -5.91 25.97 -5.14
CA GLY A 177 -6.98 26.01 -6.15
C GLY A 177 -7.14 24.76 -6.99
N GLN A 178 -6.47 23.65 -6.66
CA GLN A 178 -6.75 22.35 -7.25
C GLN A 178 -8.13 21.85 -6.83
N TRP A 179 -8.83 21.25 -7.79
CA TRP A 179 -10.16 20.68 -7.58
C TRP A 179 -10.27 19.31 -8.25
N ASP A 180 -10.38 18.28 -7.41
CA ASP A 180 -10.55 16.89 -7.81
C ASP A 180 -11.96 16.43 -7.44
N SER A 181 -12.67 15.81 -8.38
CA SER A 181 -13.99 15.22 -8.12
C SER A 181 -14.15 13.86 -8.78
N THR A 182 -15.06 13.05 -8.25
CA THR A 182 -15.36 11.72 -8.80
C THR A 182 -16.83 11.38 -8.57
N ALA A 183 -17.46 10.72 -9.54
CA ALA A 183 -18.82 10.20 -9.41
C ALA A 183 -18.89 8.81 -10.03
N GLY A 184 -19.53 7.87 -9.35
CA GLY A 184 -19.61 6.49 -9.80
C GLY A 184 -20.96 5.84 -9.53
N ALA A 185 -21.33 4.92 -10.41
CA ALA A 185 -22.55 4.12 -10.33
C ALA A 185 -22.25 2.67 -10.74
N PHE A 186 -22.55 1.75 -9.83
CA PHE A 186 -22.15 0.34 -9.93
C PHE A 186 -23.32 -0.59 -9.67
N ALA A 187 -23.43 -1.64 -10.47
CA ALA A 187 -24.20 -2.83 -10.15
C ALA A 187 -23.37 -3.71 -9.20
N VAL A 188 -24.01 -4.27 -8.18
CA VAL A 188 -23.34 -5.08 -7.16
C VAL A 188 -24.05 -6.42 -7.07
N ALA A 189 -23.29 -7.51 -7.04
CA ALA A 189 -23.76 -8.86 -6.78
C ALA A 189 -22.94 -9.49 -5.66
N LYS A 190 -23.60 -10.17 -4.73
CA LYS A 190 -22.96 -10.72 -3.54
C LYS A 190 -23.40 -12.13 -3.26
N ARG A 191 -22.48 -12.96 -2.76
CA ARG A 191 -22.77 -14.30 -2.26
C ARG A 191 -21.73 -14.68 -1.20
N ASN A 192 -22.19 -14.94 0.02
CA ASN A 192 -21.34 -15.34 1.15
C ASN A 192 -20.19 -14.35 1.38
N SER A 193 -18.95 -14.78 1.13
CA SER A 193 -17.71 -14.01 1.27
C SER A 193 -17.25 -13.34 -0.01
N ILE A 194 -18.04 -13.42 -1.08
CA ILE A 194 -17.71 -12.89 -2.41
C ILE A 194 -18.65 -11.73 -2.74
N ASP A 195 -18.06 -10.59 -3.08
CA ASP A 195 -18.79 -9.48 -3.69
C ASP A 195 -18.17 -9.16 -5.05
N VAL A 196 -19.01 -8.84 -6.03
CA VAL A 196 -18.61 -8.41 -7.36
C VAL A 196 -19.32 -7.10 -7.67
N TRP A 197 -18.61 -6.14 -8.25
CA TRP A 197 -19.20 -4.92 -8.75
C TRP A 197 -18.68 -4.58 -10.15
N LEU A 198 -19.57 -3.98 -10.93
CA LEU A 198 -19.31 -3.50 -12.27
C LEU A 198 -20.04 -2.18 -12.44
N GLY A 199 -19.38 -1.17 -12.98
CA GLY A 199 -20.02 0.12 -13.22
C GLY A 199 -19.16 1.12 -13.94
N LEU A 200 -19.63 2.35 -13.91
CA LEU A 200 -18.96 3.51 -14.49
C LEU A 200 -18.51 4.43 -13.37
N ARG A 201 -17.32 5.00 -13.52
CA ARG A 201 -16.77 6.09 -12.72
C ARG A 201 -16.37 7.21 -13.67
N HIS A 202 -16.61 8.45 -13.29
CA HIS A 202 -16.11 9.61 -13.99
C HIS A 202 -15.34 10.48 -13.01
N ASP A 203 -14.17 10.90 -13.43
CA ASP A 203 -13.22 11.67 -12.65
C ASP A 203 -13.02 13.04 -13.30
N TRP A 204 -13.00 14.10 -12.50
CA TRP A 204 -12.68 15.47 -12.92
C TRP A 204 -11.42 15.92 -12.19
N ARG A 205 -10.49 16.57 -12.90
CA ARG A 205 -9.25 17.10 -12.31
C ARG A 205 -8.95 18.47 -12.90
N SER A 206 -8.86 19.49 -12.05
CA SER A 206 -8.65 20.87 -12.51
C SER A 206 -7.85 21.70 -11.51
N GLY A 207 -7.38 22.87 -11.95
CA GLY A 207 -6.61 23.80 -11.10
C GLY A 207 -5.14 23.43 -10.93
N TYR A 208 -4.64 22.43 -11.67
CA TYR A 208 -3.21 22.12 -11.72
C TYR A 208 -2.51 23.05 -12.70
N ASP A 209 -1.56 23.84 -12.20
CA ASP A 209 -0.75 24.77 -13.01
C ASP A 209 0.71 24.91 -12.54
N ALA A 210 1.08 24.26 -11.44
CA ALA A 210 2.41 24.36 -10.83
C ALA A 210 3.52 23.74 -11.70
N ASP A 211 3.25 22.58 -12.31
CA ASP A 211 4.21 21.88 -13.17
C ASP A 211 3.53 20.98 -14.21
N ASN A 212 4.30 20.61 -15.23
CA ASN A 212 3.82 19.83 -16.35
C ASN A 212 3.44 18.38 -15.97
N VAL A 213 4.11 17.77 -15.00
CA VAL A 213 3.81 16.38 -14.56
C VAL A 213 2.41 16.34 -13.95
N GLN A 214 2.10 17.26 -13.04
CA GLN A 214 0.78 17.33 -12.43
C GLN A 214 -0.31 17.75 -13.42
N VAL A 215 -0.04 18.71 -14.31
CA VAL A 215 -0.99 19.16 -15.35
C VAL A 215 -1.37 17.99 -16.27
N GLU A 216 -0.38 17.28 -16.81
CA GLU A 216 -0.66 16.20 -17.76
C GLU A 216 -1.26 14.98 -17.04
N THR A 217 -0.87 14.70 -15.78
CA THR A 217 -1.54 13.70 -14.94
C THR A 217 -3.01 14.03 -14.74
N ALA A 218 -3.33 15.25 -14.35
CA ALA A 218 -4.70 15.69 -14.13
C ALA A 218 -5.55 15.55 -15.40
N ARG A 219 -5.05 16.06 -16.54
CA ARG A 219 -5.76 15.97 -17.83
C ARG A 219 -6.12 14.56 -18.23
N ALA A 220 -5.30 13.61 -17.82
CA ALA A 220 -5.39 12.27 -18.31
C ALA A 220 -6.07 11.32 -17.31
N GLU A 221 -6.14 11.70 -16.04
CA GLU A 221 -7.09 11.14 -15.08
C GLU A 221 -8.53 11.68 -15.25
N ASP A 222 -8.72 12.85 -15.89
CA ASP A 222 -10.03 13.42 -16.20
C ASP A 222 -10.73 12.62 -17.32
N ASP A 223 -11.35 11.51 -16.96
CA ASP A 223 -12.05 10.64 -17.90
C ASP A 223 -13.19 9.83 -17.25
N THR A 224 -14.03 9.26 -18.10
CA THR A 224 -14.96 8.18 -17.76
C THR A 224 -14.26 6.84 -17.89
N ALA A 225 -14.44 5.98 -16.89
CA ALA A 225 -13.91 4.63 -16.87
C ALA A 225 -14.96 3.58 -16.51
N VAL A 226 -14.76 2.37 -17.03
CA VAL A 226 -15.41 1.15 -16.58
C VAL A 226 -14.60 0.57 -15.43
N VAL A 227 -15.29 0.26 -14.33
CA VAL A 227 -14.69 -0.33 -13.14
C VAL A 227 -15.26 -1.72 -12.94
N ILE A 228 -14.38 -2.70 -12.76
CA ILE A 228 -14.73 -4.05 -12.37
C ILE A 228 -13.96 -4.37 -11.10
N GLY A 229 -14.67 -4.80 -10.06
CA GLY A 229 -14.01 -5.26 -8.86
C GLY A 229 -14.63 -6.50 -8.26
N VAL A 230 -13.79 -7.20 -7.51
CA VAL A 230 -14.14 -8.43 -6.81
C VAL A 230 -13.53 -8.40 -5.41
N ARG A 231 -14.30 -8.90 -4.45
CA ARG A 231 -13.86 -9.12 -3.08
C ARG A 231 -13.92 -10.59 -2.74
N PHE A 232 -12.89 -11.07 -2.06
CA PHE A 232 -12.83 -12.37 -1.41
C PHE A 232 -12.46 -12.16 0.07
N GLY A 233 -13.48 -12.04 0.92
CA GLY A 233 -13.29 -11.76 2.35
C GLY A 233 -12.61 -10.40 2.59
N ALA A 234 -11.33 -10.46 2.98
CA ALA A 234 -10.48 -9.31 3.27
C ALA A 234 -9.66 -8.80 2.08
N LEU A 235 -9.55 -9.58 1.01
CA LEU A 235 -8.86 -9.19 -0.22
C LEU A 235 -9.87 -8.57 -1.19
N MET A 236 -9.50 -7.46 -1.81
CA MET A 236 -10.23 -6.85 -2.91
C MET A 236 -9.28 -6.58 -4.06
N LEU A 237 -9.78 -6.81 -5.27
CA LEU A 237 -9.10 -6.51 -6.51
C LEU A 237 -10.05 -5.66 -7.35
N GLU A 238 -9.55 -4.56 -7.87
CA GLU A 238 -10.28 -3.69 -8.78
C GLU A 238 -9.42 -3.42 -10.01
N THR A 239 -10.07 -3.38 -11.17
CA THR A 239 -9.48 -2.93 -12.42
C THR A 239 -10.36 -1.83 -13.00
N VAL A 240 -9.72 -0.78 -13.47
CA VAL A 240 -10.34 0.39 -14.07
C VAL A 240 -9.84 0.49 -15.49
N GLN A 241 -10.74 0.70 -16.44
CA GLN A 241 -10.44 0.91 -17.86
C GLN A 241 -11.08 2.21 -18.30
N GLN A 242 -10.26 3.20 -18.63
CA GLN A 242 -10.73 4.47 -19.19
C GLN A 242 -11.27 4.27 -20.62
N LEU A 243 -12.21 5.13 -20.99
CA LEU A 243 -12.99 5.00 -22.22
C LEU A 243 -12.47 5.88 -23.35
N ASN A 244 -11.93 7.05 -23.03
CA ASN A 244 -11.42 7.99 -24.03
C ASN A 244 -9.92 7.87 -24.25
N ASN A 245 -9.21 7.25 -23.32
CA ASN A 245 -7.82 6.84 -23.49
C ASN A 245 -7.71 5.32 -23.26
N ASP A 246 -6.71 4.66 -23.85
CA ASP A 246 -6.58 3.18 -23.81
C ASP A 246 -6.09 2.65 -22.45
N ALA A 247 -6.31 3.39 -21.37
CA ALA A 247 -5.56 3.16 -20.17
C ALA A 247 -6.29 2.31 -19.13
N SER A 248 -5.49 1.54 -18.43
CA SER A 248 -5.96 0.63 -17.41
C SER A 248 -5.15 0.73 -16.13
N TYR A 249 -5.87 0.71 -15.02
CA TYR A 249 -5.30 0.74 -13.68
C TYR A 249 -5.76 -0.46 -12.89
N GLY A 250 -4.93 -0.93 -11.96
CA GLY A 250 -5.30 -1.99 -11.04
C GLY A 250 -5.07 -1.57 -9.60
N GLN A 251 -5.98 -1.99 -8.73
CA GLN A 251 -5.89 -1.77 -7.29
C GLN A 251 -6.07 -3.10 -6.57
N LEU A 252 -5.18 -3.35 -5.62
CA LEU A 252 -5.29 -4.39 -4.62
C LEU A 252 -5.55 -3.73 -3.27
N SER A 253 -6.64 -4.10 -2.61
CA SER A 253 -6.93 -3.65 -1.25
C SER A 253 -6.96 -4.83 -0.29
N LEU A 254 -6.29 -4.67 0.83
CA LEU A 254 -6.37 -5.55 1.98
C LEU A 254 -7.16 -4.84 3.07
N VAL A 255 -8.19 -5.50 3.59
CA VAL A 255 -9.15 -4.89 4.51
C VAL A 255 -9.28 -5.69 5.78
N SER A 256 -9.06 -5.03 6.90
CA SER A 256 -9.53 -5.48 8.21
C SER A 256 -10.93 -4.91 8.43
N SER A 257 -11.94 -5.78 8.28
CA SER A 257 -13.24 -5.55 8.88
C SER A 257 -13.23 -6.29 10.20
N GLY A 258 -13.19 -5.58 11.33
CA GLY A 258 -13.34 -6.18 12.65
C GLY A 258 -14.74 -6.74 12.80
N PHE A 259 -15.01 -7.85 12.12
CA PHE A 259 -16.19 -8.66 12.32
C PHE A 259 -16.32 -8.81 13.83
N ARG A 260 -17.34 -8.14 14.40
CA ARG A 260 -17.81 -8.31 15.77
C ARG A 260 -18.43 -9.70 15.93
N SER A 261 -17.76 -10.73 15.40
CA SER A 261 -17.92 -12.08 15.89
C SER A 261 -17.38 -12.04 17.30
N THR A 262 -18.27 -12.12 18.26
CA THR A 262 -17.98 -12.27 19.69
C THR A 262 -17.18 -13.55 20.01
N ASN A 263 -16.74 -14.28 18.98
CA ASN A 263 -16.02 -15.56 19.04
C ASN A 263 -14.71 -15.58 18.21
N THR A 264 -14.16 -14.45 17.74
CA THR A 264 -12.80 -14.44 17.18
C THR A 264 -11.76 -14.54 18.29
N HIS A 265 -11.68 -15.72 18.90
CA HIS A 265 -10.50 -16.11 19.65
C HIS A 265 -9.41 -16.40 18.63
N ILE A 266 -8.56 -15.41 18.35
CA ILE A 266 -7.29 -15.69 17.69
C ILE A 266 -6.48 -16.43 18.76
N ASP A 267 -6.46 -17.75 18.70
CA ASP A 267 -5.58 -18.54 19.55
C ASP A 267 -4.12 -18.18 19.26
N ILE A 268 -3.21 -18.60 20.13
CA ILE A 268 -1.78 -18.36 19.90
C ILE A 268 -1.36 -19.30 18.76
N PRO A 269 -1.02 -18.78 17.57
CA PRO A 269 -0.78 -19.64 16.42
C PRO A 269 0.45 -20.49 16.67
N ARG A 270 0.37 -21.77 16.34
CA ARG A 270 1.50 -22.71 16.45
C ARG A 270 2.58 -22.38 15.44
N LEU A 271 2.16 -21.99 14.25
CA LEU A 271 3.01 -21.69 13.10
C LEU A 271 2.46 -20.43 12.42
N GLY A 272 3.35 -19.51 12.05
CA GLY A 272 2.99 -18.30 11.32
C GLY A 272 3.90 -18.06 10.14
N PHE A 273 3.38 -17.41 9.11
CA PHE A 273 4.13 -16.94 7.95
C PHE A 273 3.82 -15.47 7.69
N GLU A 274 4.83 -14.67 7.41
CA GLU A 274 4.66 -13.29 6.97
C GLU A 274 5.24 -13.08 5.59
N PHE A 275 4.58 -12.18 4.87
CA PHE A 275 5.05 -11.63 3.62
C PHE A 275 4.94 -10.10 3.70
N ASN A 276 6.06 -9.39 3.65
CA ASN A 276 6.08 -7.93 3.71
C ASN A 276 6.93 -7.32 2.59
N PHE A 277 6.55 -6.11 2.22
CA PHE A 277 7.42 -5.16 1.54
C PHE A 277 7.99 -4.18 2.55
N LEU A 278 9.29 -3.93 2.47
CA LEU A 278 9.96 -2.84 3.19
C LEU A 278 10.11 -1.66 2.24
N VAL A 279 9.72 -0.47 2.67
CA VAL A 279 9.83 0.78 1.89
C VAL A 279 10.55 1.86 2.73
N PRO A 280 11.24 2.86 2.12
CA PRO A 280 11.31 3.15 0.68
C PRO A 280 12.30 2.27 -0.10
N ASP A 281 13.29 1.69 0.57
CA ASP A 281 14.25 0.78 -0.07
C ASP A 281 13.58 -0.59 -0.21
N VAL A 282 13.04 -0.88 -1.40
CA VAL A 282 12.17 -2.04 -1.65
C VAL A 282 12.88 -3.36 -1.37
N HIS A 283 12.45 -4.05 -0.32
CA HIS A 283 12.80 -5.44 -0.04
C HIS A 283 11.55 -6.28 0.16
N VAL A 284 11.59 -7.52 -0.32
CA VAL A 284 10.66 -8.57 0.10
C VAL A 284 11.20 -9.21 1.36
N GLN A 285 10.31 -9.38 2.33
CA GLN A 285 10.58 -10.05 3.59
C GLN A 285 9.65 -11.24 3.75
N LEU A 286 10.24 -12.40 4.05
CA LEU A 286 9.56 -13.63 4.41
C LEU A 286 9.91 -14.00 5.84
N VAL A 287 8.91 -14.15 6.71
CA VAL A 287 9.13 -14.54 8.11
C VAL A 287 8.41 -15.84 8.40
N GLY A 288 9.13 -16.86 8.84
CA GLY A 288 8.55 -18.06 9.46
C GLY A 288 8.55 -17.90 10.97
N LYS A 289 7.43 -18.23 11.63
CA LYS A 289 7.28 -18.14 13.08
C LYS A 289 6.89 -19.47 13.68
N LEU A 290 7.52 -19.83 14.78
CA LEU A 290 7.17 -20.99 15.59
C LEU A 290 6.85 -20.52 17.00
N ARG A 291 5.69 -20.93 17.52
CA ARG A 291 5.29 -20.61 18.89
C ARG A 291 6.31 -21.12 19.89
N THR A 292 6.69 -20.27 20.84
CA THR A 292 7.53 -20.63 21.99
C THR A 292 6.95 -20.10 23.29
N SER A 293 7.62 -20.40 24.40
CA SER A 293 7.31 -19.86 25.74
C SER A 293 8.57 -19.90 26.63
N TRP A 294 9.72 -19.58 26.03
CA TRP A 294 11.01 -19.63 26.71
C TRP A 294 11.16 -18.48 27.71
N PHE A 295 10.58 -17.32 27.42
CA PHE A 295 10.68 -16.10 28.23
C PHE A 295 9.32 -15.59 28.72
N THR A 296 8.22 -16.17 28.22
CA THR A 296 6.86 -15.84 28.62
C THR A 296 6.25 -16.92 29.52
N ARG A 297 5.51 -16.48 30.54
CA ARG A 297 4.74 -17.39 31.42
C ARG A 297 3.48 -17.88 30.72
N LYS A 298 2.92 -19.01 31.16
CA LYS A 298 1.68 -19.59 30.60
C LYS A 298 0.46 -18.67 30.70
N ASP A 299 0.43 -17.77 31.68
CA ASP A 299 -0.63 -16.79 31.93
C ASP A 299 -0.35 -15.40 31.32
N SER A 300 0.77 -15.27 30.58
CA SER A 300 1.15 -14.01 29.95
C SER A 300 0.14 -13.60 28.88
N LYS A 301 -0.21 -12.30 28.86
CA LYS A 301 -0.94 -11.69 27.73
C LYS A 301 -0.06 -11.53 26.47
N TRP A 302 1.25 -11.68 26.62
CA TRP A 302 2.20 -11.68 25.51
C TRP A 302 2.37 -13.08 24.95
N ARG A 303 2.30 -13.15 23.62
CA ARG A 303 2.51 -14.33 22.80
C ARG A 303 3.93 -14.29 22.28
N GLU A 304 4.68 -15.36 22.51
CA GLU A 304 6.08 -15.45 22.10
C GLU A 304 6.23 -16.41 20.93
N SER A 305 7.05 -16.01 19.96
CA SER A 305 7.42 -16.84 18.82
C SER A 305 8.92 -16.72 18.56
N ALA A 306 9.56 -17.83 18.25
CA ALA A 306 10.83 -17.82 17.54
C ALA A 306 10.57 -17.50 16.07
N LEU A 307 11.44 -16.71 15.43
CA LEU A 307 11.32 -16.32 14.04
C LEU A 307 12.57 -16.66 13.23
N LEU A 308 12.35 -16.96 11.95
CA LEU A 308 13.35 -16.96 10.89
C LEU A 308 12.90 -15.95 9.83
N ASP A 309 13.68 -14.90 9.64
CA ASP A 309 13.43 -13.78 8.74
C ASP A 309 14.43 -13.81 7.58
N ILE A 310 13.91 -13.87 6.36
CA ILE A 310 14.68 -13.82 5.11
C ILE A 310 14.27 -12.57 4.35
N ARG A 311 15.25 -11.74 3.98
CA ARG A 311 15.03 -10.51 3.20
C ARG A 311 15.82 -10.54 1.91
N TYR A 312 15.20 -10.05 0.85
CA TYR A 312 15.82 -9.88 -0.45
C TYR A 312 15.34 -8.59 -1.11
N GLY A 313 16.25 -7.86 -1.73
CA GLY A 313 15.90 -6.68 -2.52
C GLY A 313 17.07 -6.22 -3.37
N GLU A 314 16.75 -5.39 -4.36
CA GLU A 314 17.74 -4.65 -5.14
C GLU A 314 17.41 -3.14 -5.10
N PRO A 315 17.37 -2.52 -3.92
CA PRO A 315 17.10 -1.08 -3.81
C PRO A 315 18.15 -0.24 -4.53
N GLN A 316 17.72 0.94 -4.97
CA GLN A 316 18.60 1.97 -5.50
C GLN A 316 19.62 2.42 -4.45
N TYR A 317 20.87 2.62 -4.86
CA TYR A 317 21.91 3.13 -3.99
C TYR A 317 21.75 4.66 -3.86
N LYS A 318 21.22 5.10 -2.72
CA LYS A 318 21.02 6.52 -2.40
C LYS A 318 20.19 7.19 -3.51
N SER A 319 20.68 8.26 -4.10
CA SER A 319 20.01 9.02 -5.17
C SER A 319 20.54 8.70 -6.57
N ASP A 320 21.39 7.68 -6.73
CA ASP A 320 21.96 7.31 -8.03
C ASP A 320 21.11 6.22 -8.68
N ASP A 321 20.36 6.58 -9.72
CA ASP A 321 19.44 5.70 -10.44
C ASP A 321 20.14 4.65 -11.33
N SER A 322 21.46 4.76 -11.50
CA SER A 322 22.27 3.78 -12.20
C SER A 322 22.84 2.71 -11.28
N LEU A 323 22.82 2.94 -9.96
CA LEU A 323 23.43 2.07 -8.95
C LEU A 323 22.40 1.39 -8.07
N PHE A 324 22.59 0.10 -7.84
CA PHE A 324 21.70 -0.74 -7.05
C PHE A 324 22.49 -1.63 -6.10
N ILE A 325 21.94 -1.86 -4.91
CA ILE A 325 22.50 -2.80 -3.94
C ILE A 325 21.65 -4.07 -3.98
N ARG A 326 22.17 -5.15 -4.53
CA ARG A 326 21.56 -6.46 -4.28
C ARG A 326 21.86 -6.87 -2.85
N SER A 327 20.81 -7.04 -2.05
CA SER A 327 20.95 -7.45 -0.66
C SER A 327 20.19 -8.74 -0.37
N GLN A 328 20.81 -9.57 0.45
CA GLN A 328 20.27 -10.83 0.97
C GLN A 328 20.54 -10.89 2.46
N GLN A 329 19.53 -11.21 3.24
CA GLN A 329 19.66 -11.27 4.68
C GLN A 329 18.92 -12.47 5.24
N VAL A 330 19.54 -13.16 6.21
CA VAL A 330 18.91 -14.22 6.99
C VAL A 330 19.12 -13.92 8.46
N THR A 331 18.05 -13.88 9.23
CA THR A 331 18.06 -13.51 10.65
C THR A 331 17.23 -14.50 11.45
N ALA A 332 17.72 -14.92 12.60
CA ALA A 332 16.95 -15.67 13.58
C ALA A 332 16.70 -14.81 14.82
N GLY A 333 15.54 -14.93 15.44
CA GLY A 333 15.16 -14.04 16.53
C GLY A 333 13.93 -14.46 17.29
N MET A 334 13.40 -13.50 18.05
CA MET A 334 12.21 -13.65 18.87
C MET A 334 11.23 -12.53 18.57
N GLU A 335 9.95 -12.85 18.61
CA GLU A 335 8.85 -11.90 18.54
C GLU A 335 7.95 -12.03 19.77
N TRP A 336 7.48 -10.89 20.26
CA TRP A 336 6.45 -10.79 21.28
C TRP A 336 5.27 -9.99 20.74
N GLU A 337 4.09 -10.60 20.76
CA GLU A 337 2.85 -10.01 20.30
C GLU A 337 1.83 -9.92 21.45
N ARG A 338 1.08 -8.82 21.52
CA ARG A 338 0.04 -8.61 22.50
C ARG A 338 -1.22 -8.04 21.84
N PRO A 339 -2.38 -8.71 21.98
CA PRO A 339 -3.68 -8.10 21.65
C PRO A 339 -3.89 -6.82 22.47
N LEU A 340 -4.24 -5.74 21.77
CA LEU A 340 -4.50 -4.42 22.38
C LEU A 340 -5.98 -4.23 22.74
N THR A 341 -6.84 -5.10 22.25
CA THR A 341 -8.30 -4.98 22.34
C THR A 341 -8.85 -6.13 23.16
N ASP A 342 -9.54 -5.81 24.25
CA ASP A 342 -10.15 -6.81 25.12
C ASP A 342 -11.38 -7.43 24.42
N GLY A 343 -11.46 -8.76 24.39
CA GLY A 343 -12.61 -9.52 23.89
C GLY A 343 -12.68 -9.77 22.38
N ALA A 344 -12.20 -8.84 21.55
CA ALA A 344 -12.09 -9.01 20.11
C ALA A 344 -10.62 -8.79 19.73
N SER A 345 -9.83 -9.84 19.52
CA SER A 345 -8.37 -9.74 19.25
C SER A 345 -8.06 -9.17 17.85
N TRP A 346 -8.79 -8.15 17.40
CA TRP A 346 -8.69 -7.62 16.05
C TRP A 346 -7.46 -6.74 15.85
N LEU A 347 -6.94 -6.14 16.92
CA LEU A 347 -5.73 -5.33 16.89
C LEU A 347 -4.70 -5.87 17.87
N SER A 348 -3.48 -6.08 17.38
CA SER A 348 -2.35 -6.52 18.19
C SER A 348 -1.13 -5.66 17.96
N PHE A 349 -0.36 -5.42 19.01
CA PHE A 349 0.97 -4.85 18.95
C PHE A 349 2.00 -5.98 18.86
N TYR A 350 3.08 -5.79 18.11
CA TYR A 350 4.22 -6.69 18.14
C TYR A 350 5.55 -5.95 18.24
N GLY A 351 6.54 -6.63 18.80
CA GLY A 351 7.94 -6.25 18.76
C GLY A 351 8.81 -7.49 18.54
N SER A 352 9.86 -7.36 17.74
CA SER A 352 10.80 -8.44 17.49
C SER A 352 12.23 -7.96 17.48
N VAL A 353 13.15 -8.86 17.83
CA VAL A 353 14.60 -8.65 17.75
C VAL A 353 15.26 -9.91 17.21
N GLY A 354 16.31 -9.74 16.43
CA GLY A 354 17.04 -10.87 15.85
C GLY A 354 18.48 -10.53 15.54
N ALA A 355 19.25 -11.58 15.28
CA ALA A 355 20.62 -11.47 14.78
C ALA A 355 20.83 -12.45 13.63
N GLY A 356 21.72 -12.10 12.72
CA GLY A 356 21.86 -12.83 11.47
C GLY A 356 23.06 -12.41 10.65
N TRP A 357 22.98 -12.70 9.36
CA TRP A 357 23.97 -12.34 8.36
C TRP A 357 23.32 -11.59 7.21
N ARG A 358 23.99 -10.54 6.73
CA ARG A 358 23.57 -9.73 5.59
C ARG A 358 24.68 -9.69 4.55
N GLY A 359 24.38 -10.13 3.33
CA GLY A 359 25.24 -10.00 2.16
C GLY A 359 24.75 -8.87 1.25
N GLU A 360 25.67 -8.06 0.77
CA GLU A 360 25.40 -6.97 -0.17
C GLU A 360 26.37 -7.00 -1.35
N GLN A 361 25.85 -6.63 -2.53
CA GLN A 361 26.61 -6.51 -3.76
C GLN A 361 26.16 -5.25 -4.48
N LEU A 362 27.10 -4.32 -4.71
CA LEU A 362 26.84 -3.15 -5.51
C LEU A 362 26.93 -3.51 -6.99
N HIS A 363 26.00 -3.00 -7.78
CA HIS A 363 26.07 -3.11 -9.24
C HIS A 363 25.55 -1.86 -9.92
N ARG A 364 26.11 -1.59 -11.09
CA ARG A 364 25.72 -0.51 -11.99
C ARG A 364 24.97 -1.12 -13.16
N SER A 365 23.75 -0.65 -13.40
CA SER A 365 22.87 -1.16 -14.45
C SER A 365 22.37 0.00 -15.30
N THR A 366 23.06 0.27 -16.40
CA THR A 366 22.58 1.19 -17.44
C THR A 366 22.33 0.44 -18.75
N SER A 367 21.77 1.11 -19.75
CA SER A 367 21.55 0.53 -21.09
C SER A 367 22.84 0.08 -21.80
N THR A 368 24.01 0.54 -21.34
CA THR A 368 25.30 0.32 -21.99
C THR A 368 26.37 -0.31 -21.09
N ILE A 369 26.19 -0.28 -19.77
CA ILE A 369 27.18 -0.76 -18.79
C ILE A 369 26.50 -1.66 -17.78
N ASN A 370 27.08 -2.84 -17.57
CA ASN A 370 26.72 -3.77 -16.51
C ASN A 370 27.98 -4.16 -15.74
N GLU A 371 28.18 -3.52 -14.58
CA GLU A 371 29.33 -3.75 -13.70
C GLU A 371 28.84 -4.18 -12.31
N GLN A 372 29.59 -5.04 -11.63
CA GLN A 372 29.23 -5.53 -10.30
C GLN A 372 30.48 -5.71 -9.44
N THR A 373 30.35 -5.46 -8.14
CA THR A 373 31.39 -5.76 -7.16
C THR A 373 31.33 -7.23 -6.73
N GLY A 374 32.32 -7.68 -5.95
CA GLY A 374 32.15 -8.87 -5.12
C GLY A 374 31.09 -8.66 -4.04
N THR A 375 30.54 -9.75 -3.50
CA THR A 375 29.64 -9.70 -2.35
C THR A 375 30.44 -9.46 -1.07
N VAL A 376 30.01 -8.48 -0.28
CA VAL A 376 30.51 -8.24 1.07
C VAL A 376 29.44 -8.67 2.08
N GLY A 377 29.85 -9.23 3.21
CA GLY A 377 28.91 -9.70 4.22
C GLY A 377 29.30 -9.24 5.62
N SER A 378 28.28 -8.96 6.43
CA SER A 378 28.45 -8.63 7.85
C SER A 378 27.39 -9.32 8.70
N ALA A 379 27.73 -9.54 9.98
CA ALA A 379 26.73 -9.87 10.98
C ALA A 379 25.75 -8.69 11.12
N VAL A 380 24.48 -8.97 11.34
CA VAL A 380 23.43 -7.94 11.41
C VAL A 380 22.55 -8.16 12.63
N VAL A 381 22.16 -7.08 13.28
CA VAL A 381 21.11 -7.07 14.30
C VAL A 381 19.87 -6.42 13.70
N THR A 382 18.71 -7.02 13.94
CA THR A 382 17.42 -6.46 13.52
C THR A 382 16.53 -6.18 14.71
N ALA A 383 15.70 -5.15 14.56
CA ALA A 383 14.61 -4.87 15.47
C ALA A 383 13.38 -4.46 14.66
N ALA A 384 12.20 -4.93 15.06
CA ALA A 384 10.94 -4.54 14.45
C ALA A 384 9.89 -4.21 15.51
N THR A 385 8.96 -3.34 15.15
CA THR A 385 7.75 -3.11 15.95
C THR A 385 6.61 -2.66 15.07
N GLY A 386 5.38 -3.00 15.44
CA GLY A 386 4.23 -2.62 14.62
C GLY A 386 2.90 -3.08 15.16
N LEU A 387 1.91 -2.98 14.29
CA LEU A 387 0.53 -3.35 14.54
C LEU A 387 0.10 -4.43 13.54
N ARG A 388 -0.69 -5.39 14.03
CA ARG A 388 -1.39 -6.39 13.23
C ARG A 388 -2.89 -6.25 13.38
N PHE A 389 -3.57 -6.30 12.25
CA PHE A 389 -5.01 -6.12 12.11
C PHE A 389 -5.60 -7.42 11.61
N PHE A 390 -6.46 -8.05 12.39
CA PHE A 390 -7.19 -9.24 11.98
C PHE A 390 -8.07 -8.92 10.79
N ALA A 391 -7.95 -9.73 9.74
CA ALA A 391 -8.65 -9.47 8.51
C ALA A 391 -9.67 -10.56 8.18
N ALA A 392 -9.28 -11.84 8.28
CA ALA A 392 -10.22 -12.95 8.07
C ALA A 392 -9.74 -14.26 8.71
N THR A 393 -10.65 -15.21 8.90
CA THR A 393 -10.30 -16.63 9.11
C THR A 393 -10.50 -17.38 7.80
N LEU A 394 -9.48 -18.13 7.37
CA LEU A 394 -9.46 -18.98 6.20
C LEU A 394 -9.67 -20.44 6.63
N GLY A 395 -10.82 -21.02 6.28
CA GLY A 395 -11.18 -22.35 6.74
C GLY A 395 -11.44 -22.39 8.25
N GLN A 396 -10.90 -23.40 8.96
CA GLN A 396 -11.11 -23.59 10.40
C GLN A 396 -9.91 -23.25 11.28
N ARG A 397 -8.71 -23.08 10.71
CA ARG A 397 -7.45 -23.03 11.48
C ARG A 397 -6.46 -21.97 11.03
N TRP A 398 -6.74 -21.28 9.92
CA TRP A 398 -5.85 -20.24 9.41
C TRP A 398 -6.46 -18.88 9.66
N ASN A 399 -5.69 -17.98 10.24
CA ASN A 399 -6.03 -16.58 10.41
C ASN A 399 -5.17 -15.74 9.46
N TYR A 400 -5.82 -14.80 8.79
CA TYR A 400 -5.21 -13.83 7.89
C TYR A 400 -5.25 -12.46 8.54
N ARG A 401 -4.10 -11.78 8.58
CA ARG A 401 -3.93 -10.47 9.20
C ARG A 401 -3.12 -9.56 8.29
N ILE A 402 -3.36 -8.26 8.42
CA ILE A 402 -2.60 -7.20 7.74
C ILE A 402 -1.67 -6.58 8.76
N GLN A 403 -0.48 -6.17 8.34
CA GLN A 403 0.48 -5.56 9.25
C GLN A 403 1.13 -4.29 8.70
N LEU A 404 1.41 -3.39 9.64
CA LEU A 404 2.14 -2.15 9.44
C LEU A 404 3.16 -2.04 10.58
N GLY A 405 4.43 -1.83 10.24
CA GLY A 405 5.48 -1.71 11.25
C GLY A 405 6.70 -0.96 10.79
N LEU A 406 7.62 -0.72 11.72
CA LEU A 406 8.96 -0.22 11.48
C LEU A 406 9.93 -1.38 11.64
N ASN A 407 10.86 -1.49 10.70
CA ASN A 407 11.92 -2.49 10.67
C ASN A 407 13.27 -1.77 10.59
N ALA A 408 14.17 -2.08 11.52
CA ALA A 408 15.54 -1.61 11.51
C ALA A 408 16.50 -2.78 11.30
N TRP A 409 17.60 -2.53 10.60
CA TRP A 409 18.74 -3.44 10.53
C TRP A 409 20.04 -2.65 10.69
N VAL A 410 20.95 -3.22 11.48
CA VAL A 410 22.23 -2.61 11.84
C VAL A 410 23.31 -3.66 11.60
N PRO A 411 24.01 -3.60 10.46
CA PRO A 411 25.22 -4.38 10.25
C PRO A 411 26.30 -4.02 11.27
N LEU A 412 27.11 -4.98 11.68
CA LEU A 412 28.14 -4.77 12.71
C LEU A 412 29.45 -4.24 12.12
N ASP A 413 29.65 -4.41 10.81
CA ASP A 413 30.80 -3.94 10.07
C ASP A 413 30.35 -3.14 8.85
N GLU A 414 31.04 -2.04 8.58
CA GLU A 414 30.93 -1.31 7.32
C GLU A 414 31.87 -1.91 6.28
N ALA A 415 31.47 -1.90 5.02
CA ALA A 415 32.31 -2.37 3.93
C ALA A 415 32.52 -1.28 2.89
N ASN A 416 33.75 -1.15 2.38
CA ASN A 416 34.05 -0.27 1.26
C ASN A 416 34.35 -1.11 0.03
N VAL A 417 33.67 -0.82 -1.08
CA VAL A 417 33.86 -1.49 -2.37
C VAL A 417 34.26 -0.49 -3.44
N GLN A 418 34.90 -0.98 -4.50
CA GLN A 418 35.31 -0.18 -5.65
C GLN A 418 34.53 -0.64 -6.88
N LEU A 419 33.92 0.30 -7.61
CA LEU A 419 33.21 0.04 -8.86
C LEU A 419 33.50 1.20 -9.83
N GLY A 420 33.93 0.92 -11.05
CA GLY A 420 34.28 1.98 -12.01
C GLY A 420 35.37 2.96 -11.56
N GLY A 421 36.22 2.58 -10.58
CA GLY A 421 37.24 3.46 -9.98
C GLY A 421 36.72 4.41 -8.89
N GLU A 422 35.45 4.28 -8.52
CA GLU A 422 34.80 5.02 -7.44
C GLU A 422 34.62 4.12 -6.21
N GLN A 423 34.76 4.73 -5.02
CA GLN A 423 34.59 4.04 -3.75
C GLN A 423 33.16 4.21 -3.22
N PHE A 424 32.55 3.11 -2.79
CA PHE A 424 31.20 3.08 -2.24
C PHE A 424 31.19 2.41 -0.87
N SER A 425 30.35 2.93 0.03
CA SER A 425 30.10 2.31 1.33
C SER A 425 28.88 1.40 1.24
N LEU A 426 29.02 0.19 1.77
CA LEU A 426 28.00 -0.83 1.90
C LEU A 426 27.87 -1.22 3.38
N GLN A 427 26.83 -1.99 3.69
CA GLN A 427 26.46 -2.43 5.04
C GLN A 427 26.06 -1.25 5.95
N GLU A 428 25.36 -0.27 5.37
CA GLU A 428 24.80 0.86 6.12
C GLU A 428 23.58 0.43 6.95
N SER A 429 23.42 1.05 8.13
CA SER A 429 22.22 0.88 8.95
C SER A 429 21.03 1.56 8.28
N ALA A 430 19.86 0.94 8.33
CA ALA A 430 18.65 1.53 7.77
C ALA A 430 17.39 1.15 8.52
N VAL A 431 16.36 1.96 8.30
CA VAL A 431 15.00 1.78 8.81
C VAL A 431 14.04 1.79 7.63
N GLY A 432 13.15 0.82 7.57
CA GLY A 432 12.07 0.75 6.58
C GLY A 432 10.71 0.58 7.25
N ILE A 433 9.67 1.00 6.55
CA ILE A 433 8.28 0.70 6.90
C ILE A 433 7.95 -0.67 6.30
N ALA A 434 7.51 -1.60 7.14
CA ALA A 434 6.96 -2.88 6.71
C ALA A 434 5.46 -2.73 6.45
N LEU A 435 5.05 -3.11 5.24
CA LEU A 435 3.66 -3.28 4.84
C LEU A 435 3.47 -4.71 4.37
N GLY A 436 2.50 -5.43 4.92
CA GLY A 436 2.32 -6.81 4.51
C GLY A 436 1.20 -7.55 5.20
N MET A 437 1.35 -8.87 5.19
CA MET A 437 0.34 -9.80 5.67
C MET A 437 0.95 -10.94 6.50
N THR A 438 0.15 -11.45 7.42
CA THR A 438 0.47 -12.60 8.26
C THR A 438 -0.59 -13.69 8.06
N PHE A 439 -0.12 -14.93 7.94
CA PHE A 439 -0.93 -16.14 7.94
C PHE A 439 -0.55 -16.99 9.14
N ASP A 440 -1.52 -17.24 10.01
CA ASP A 440 -1.31 -17.87 11.30
C ASP A 440 -2.12 -19.15 11.41
N TYR A 441 -1.49 -20.25 11.82
CA TYR A 441 -2.11 -21.56 11.95
C TYR A 441 -2.26 -21.99 13.42
N ASP A 442 -3.48 -22.38 13.80
CA ASP A 442 -3.87 -22.76 15.16
C ASP A 442 -3.68 -24.25 15.52
#